data_AF-A0A4Q1CIT0-F1
#
_entry.id   AF-A0A4Q1CIT0-F1
#
_cell.length_a   1.000
_cell.length_b   1.000
_cell.length_c   1.000
_cell.angle_alpha   90.00
_cell.angle_beta   90.00
_cell.angle_gamma   90.00
#
_symmetry.space_group_name_H-M   'P 1'
#
loop_
_entity.id
_entity.type
_entity.pdbx_description
1 polymer ?
#
loop_
_entity_poly.entity_id
_entity_poly.type
_entity_poly.pdbx_seq_one_letter_code
_entity_poly.pdbx_strand_id
1 'polypeptide(L)'
;MNILQHITRGIIKKSFHLSVWTIEQFYDIAVYEQKARELNELPEGTLGKDIADCLEKNNLHLVPNFESHDLKHVLLDFKMTPVDEIRMQAFMIGNGNYSPASFLIFMFGAVLLPDLWLTFYKDFRNGCKSKPIKSWTIEEYAHCNTSTLREIVLNYSTSKQNQFNMNSLVKAGAYVAIFLGSFGMLFCLPFLFSSNLADLVGAGFPFIGGAVIAGAGLIALSNLAKHRKEQQVATA
;
A
#
# COMPACT_ATOMS: atom_id res chain seq x y z
N MET A 1 -21.40 -10.03 9.41
CA MET A 1 -20.12 -9.41 9.82
C MET A 1 -19.80 -9.93 11.21
N ASN A 2 -18.64 -10.56 11.40
CA ASN A 2 -18.32 -11.22 12.67
C ASN A 2 -17.78 -10.22 13.69
N ILE A 3 -17.78 -10.57 14.98
CA ILE A 3 -17.32 -9.69 16.07
C ILE A 3 -15.89 -9.18 15.82
N LEU A 4 -14.99 -10.06 15.38
CA LEU A 4 -13.61 -9.70 15.03
C LEU A 4 -13.55 -8.63 13.92
N GLN A 5 -14.40 -8.74 12.90
CA GLN A 5 -14.49 -7.78 11.79
C GLN A 5 -15.00 -6.40 12.24
N HIS A 6 -15.87 -6.35 13.24
CA HIS A 6 -16.31 -5.10 13.84
C HIS A 6 -15.19 -4.44 14.64
N ILE A 7 -14.45 -5.22 15.40
CA ILE A 7 -13.32 -4.74 16.20
C ILE A 7 -12.22 -4.17 15.29
N THR A 8 -11.81 -4.91 14.25
CA THR A 8 -10.74 -4.46 13.34
C THR A 8 -11.14 -3.18 12.60
N ARG A 9 -12.36 -3.09 12.08
CA ARG A 9 -12.88 -1.85 11.46
C ARG A 9 -12.95 -0.68 12.45
N GLY A 10 -13.29 -0.96 13.71
CA GLY A 10 -13.30 0.05 14.78
C GLY A 10 -11.90 0.57 15.10
N ILE A 11 -10.90 -0.30 15.16
CA ILE A 11 -9.48 0.06 15.34
C ILE A 11 -9.03 0.95 14.19
N ILE A 12 -9.24 0.52 12.94
CA ILE A 12 -8.84 1.27 11.75
C ILE A 12 -9.49 2.65 11.73
N LYS A 13 -10.79 2.75 12.04
CA LYS A 13 -11.49 4.03 12.10
C LYS A 13 -10.88 4.97 13.14
N LYS A 14 -10.60 4.47 14.35
CA LYS A 14 -9.95 5.27 15.41
C LYS A 14 -8.54 5.69 15.02
N SER A 15 -7.74 4.79 14.46
CA SER A 15 -6.39 5.10 13.98
C SER A 15 -6.41 6.19 12.91
N PHE A 16 -7.32 6.10 11.94
CA PHE A 16 -7.44 7.10 10.88
C PHE A 16 -7.84 8.48 11.42
N HIS A 17 -8.87 8.55 12.28
CA HIS A 17 -9.24 9.82 12.92
C HIS A 17 -8.10 10.42 13.75
N LEU A 18 -7.37 9.59 14.48
CA LEU A 18 -6.21 10.05 15.24
C LEU A 18 -5.12 10.62 14.33
N SER A 19 -4.85 9.97 13.19
CA SER A 19 -3.88 10.45 12.20
C SER A 19 -4.28 11.79 11.60
N VAL A 20 -5.53 11.93 11.15
CA VAL A 20 -6.04 13.20 10.59
C VAL A 20 -5.99 14.31 11.63
N TRP A 21 -6.52 14.04 12.83
CA TRP A 21 -6.49 15.01 13.93
C TRP A 21 -5.07 15.46 14.26
N THR A 22 -4.11 14.54 14.28
CA THR A 22 -2.69 14.87 14.53
C THR A 22 -2.17 15.80 13.46
N ILE A 23 -2.43 15.51 12.19
CA ILE A 23 -1.98 16.34 11.06
C ILE A 23 -2.57 17.76 11.19
N GLU A 24 -3.87 17.89 11.44
CA GLU A 24 -4.53 19.19 11.60
C GLU A 24 -3.89 20.08 12.68
N GLN A 25 -3.31 19.50 13.74
CA GLN A 25 -2.61 20.28 14.77
C GLN A 25 -1.30 20.92 14.29
N PHE A 26 -0.68 20.41 13.22
CA PHE A 26 0.64 20.85 12.76
C PHE A 26 0.59 21.84 11.59
N TYR A 27 -0.60 22.20 11.09
CA TYR A 27 -0.74 23.00 9.88
C TYR A 27 -1.73 24.15 9.99
N ASP A 28 -1.45 25.22 9.24
CA ASP A 28 -2.31 26.41 9.13
C ASP A 28 -3.42 26.17 8.09
N ILE A 29 -4.66 26.04 8.57
CA ILE A 29 -5.85 25.67 7.79
C ILE A 29 -6.29 26.80 6.85
N ALA A 30 -5.99 28.06 7.18
CA ALA A 30 -6.54 29.24 6.50
C ALA A 30 -6.14 29.33 5.01
N VAL A 31 -4.89 28.97 4.68
CA VAL A 31 -4.39 28.97 3.30
C VAL A 31 -5.10 27.93 2.43
N TYR A 32 -5.41 26.77 3.02
CA TYR A 32 -6.03 25.66 2.29
C TYR A 32 -7.54 25.81 2.15
N GLU A 33 -8.19 26.54 3.06
CA GLU A 33 -9.57 26.99 2.83
C GLU A 33 -9.68 27.93 1.64
N GLN A 34 -8.71 28.84 1.46
CA GLN A 34 -8.71 29.71 0.28
C GLN A 34 -8.57 28.88 -1.00
N LYS A 35 -7.64 27.93 -1.03
CA LYS A 35 -7.46 27.03 -2.18
C LYS A 35 -8.70 26.17 -2.45
N ALA A 36 -9.36 25.65 -1.41
CA ALA A 36 -10.63 24.94 -1.55
C ALA A 36 -11.72 25.81 -2.17
N ARG A 37 -11.80 27.09 -1.76
CA ARG A 37 -12.72 28.07 -2.35
C ARG A 37 -12.42 28.33 -3.82
N GLU A 38 -11.14 28.51 -4.19
CA GLU A 38 -10.72 28.69 -5.59
C GLU A 38 -11.10 27.48 -6.46
N LEU A 39 -10.98 26.26 -5.93
CA LEU A 39 -11.43 25.05 -6.62
C LEU A 39 -12.96 24.98 -6.76
N ASN A 40 -13.70 25.50 -5.78
CA ASN A 40 -15.17 25.51 -5.78
C ASN A 40 -15.77 26.48 -6.81
N GLU A 41 -15.01 27.50 -7.22
CA GLU A 41 -15.39 28.46 -8.26
C GLU A 41 -15.23 27.90 -9.68
N LEU A 42 -14.61 26.72 -9.84
CA LEU A 42 -14.44 26.10 -11.14
C LEU A 42 -15.76 25.57 -11.71
N PRO A 43 -15.88 25.45 -13.05
CA PRO A 43 -17.08 24.94 -13.68
C PRO A 43 -17.45 23.52 -13.24
N GLU A 44 -18.75 23.23 -13.22
CA GLU A 44 -19.30 21.90 -12.97
C GLU A 44 -18.69 20.83 -13.88
N GLY A 45 -18.36 19.68 -13.30
CA GLY A 45 -17.73 18.55 -14.00
C GLY A 45 -16.22 18.68 -14.22
N THR A 46 -15.59 19.74 -13.72
CA THR A 46 -14.12 19.83 -13.63
C THR A 46 -13.60 19.13 -12.38
N LEU A 47 -12.35 18.64 -12.45
CA LEU A 47 -11.74 17.91 -11.35
C LEU A 47 -11.63 18.74 -10.07
N GLY A 48 -11.30 20.02 -10.19
CA GLY A 48 -11.20 20.90 -9.03
C GLY A 48 -12.56 21.12 -8.36
N LYS A 49 -13.63 21.33 -9.14
CA LYS A 49 -14.99 21.43 -8.61
C LYS A 49 -15.40 20.16 -7.87
N ASP A 50 -15.17 18.99 -8.47
CA ASP A 50 -15.48 17.70 -7.85
C ASP A 50 -14.65 17.45 -6.57
N ILE A 51 -13.42 17.97 -6.49
CA ILE A 51 -12.59 17.94 -5.27
C ILE A 51 -13.22 18.80 -4.17
N ALA A 52 -13.60 20.03 -4.48
CA ALA A 52 -14.24 20.93 -3.52
C ALA A 52 -15.55 20.33 -2.97
N ASP A 53 -16.40 19.82 -3.85
CA ASP A 53 -17.67 19.19 -3.47
C ASP A 53 -17.46 17.93 -2.62
N CYS A 54 -16.42 17.14 -2.92
CA CYS A 54 -16.07 15.95 -2.15
C CYS A 54 -15.62 16.31 -0.73
N LEU A 55 -14.80 17.36 -0.58
CA LEU A 55 -14.32 17.83 0.71
C LEU A 55 -15.45 18.39 1.57
N GLU A 56 -16.30 19.24 1.00
CA GLU A 56 -17.46 19.82 1.69
C GLU A 56 -18.42 18.72 2.16
N LYS A 57 -18.73 17.76 1.29
CA LYS A 57 -19.61 16.62 1.62
C LYS A 57 -19.10 15.77 2.78
N ASN A 58 -17.79 15.65 2.93
CA ASN A 58 -17.18 14.87 4.01
C ASN A 58 -16.79 15.71 5.24
N ASN A 59 -17.05 17.02 5.23
CA ASN A 59 -16.57 17.98 6.23
C ASN A 59 -15.06 17.87 6.46
N LEU A 60 -14.30 17.79 5.37
CA LEU A 60 -12.85 17.69 5.37
C LEU A 60 -12.23 18.95 4.78
N HIS A 61 -11.03 19.28 5.24
CA HIS A 61 -10.22 20.35 4.69
C HIS A 61 -9.12 19.77 3.81
N LEU A 62 -8.67 20.54 2.81
CA LEU A 62 -7.48 20.19 2.02
C LEU A 62 -6.27 20.06 2.94
N VAL A 63 -5.60 18.92 2.85
CA VAL A 63 -4.44 18.66 3.71
C VAL A 63 -3.15 19.16 3.02
N PRO A 64 -2.36 20.05 3.66
CA PRO A 64 -1.09 20.55 3.16
C PRO A 64 -0.13 19.46 2.71
N ASN A 65 0.44 19.57 1.51
CA ASN A 65 1.33 18.57 0.90
C ASN A 65 0.66 17.22 0.57
N PHE A 66 -0.62 17.06 0.86
CA PHE A 66 -1.43 15.87 0.53
C PHE A 66 -2.56 16.21 -0.46
N GLU A 67 -2.53 17.37 -1.09
CA GLU A 67 -3.53 17.80 -2.08
C GLU A 67 -3.58 16.86 -3.29
N SER A 68 -2.40 16.46 -3.78
CA SER A 68 -2.28 15.45 -4.85
C SER A 68 -2.69 14.05 -4.40
N HIS A 69 -2.89 13.83 -3.10
CA HIS A 69 -3.50 12.62 -2.55
C HIS A 69 -5.03 12.74 -2.59
N ASP A 70 -5.60 13.85 -2.13
CA ASP A 70 -7.04 14.11 -2.14
C ASP A 70 -7.63 14.09 -3.56
N LEU A 71 -6.87 14.59 -4.54
CA LEU A 71 -7.20 14.48 -5.96
C LEU A 71 -7.46 13.03 -6.41
N LYS A 72 -6.71 12.06 -5.86
CA LYS A 72 -6.80 10.66 -6.29
C LYS A 72 -8.09 10.01 -5.83
N HIS A 73 -8.63 10.41 -4.67
CA HIS A 73 -9.94 9.95 -4.21
C HIS A 73 -11.03 10.26 -5.24
N VAL A 74 -11.07 11.50 -5.72
CA VAL A 74 -12.07 11.95 -6.69
C VAL A 74 -11.82 11.37 -8.07
N LEU A 75 -10.57 11.39 -8.54
CA LEU A 75 -10.20 10.86 -9.85
C LEU A 75 -10.52 9.36 -9.97
N LEU A 76 -10.19 8.57 -8.95
CA LEU A 76 -10.35 7.12 -8.94
C LEU A 76 -11.68 6.62 -8.34
N ASP A 77 -12.52 7.54 -7.83
CA ASP A 77 -13.79 7.24 -7.16
C ASP A 77 -13.65 6.37 -5.89
N PHE A 78 -12.58 6.60 -5.12
CA PHE A 78 -12.41 6.02 -3.77
C PHE A 78 -12.98 6.98 -2.72
N LYS A 79 -13.87 6.48 -1.85
CA LYS A 79 -14.48 7.33 -0.81
C LYS A 79 -13.47 7.69 0.26
N MET A 80 -13.71 8.80 0.96
CA MET A 80 -12.95 9.23 2.14
C MET A 80 -13.29 8.39 3.39
N THR A 81 -13.27 7.07 3.26
CA THR A 81 -13.49 6.14 4.38
C THR A 81 -12.19 5.40 4.71
N PRO A 82 -11.97 5.00 5.97
CA PRO A 82 -10.72 4.32 6.33
C PRO A 82 -10.47 3.01 5.57
N VAL A 83 -11.54 2.33 5.12
CA VAL A 83 -11.41 1.11 4.31
C VAL A 83 -11.04 1.45 2.87
N ASP A 84 -11.70 2.44 2.28
CA ASP A 84 -11.39 2.88 0.91
C ASP A 84 -10.02 3.55 0.81
N GLU A 85 -9.53 4.16 1.90
CA GLU A 85 -8.14 4.61 2.03
C GLU A 85 -7.18 3.44 1.78
N ILE A 86 -7.34 2.33 2.50
CA ILE A 86 -6.48 1.14 2.36
C ILE A 86 -6.58 0.57 0.94
N ARG A 87 -7.80 0.54 0.37
CA ARG A 87 -8.03 0.09 -1.01
C ARG A 87 -7.34 0.99 -2.03
N MET A 88 -7.42 2.30 -1.85
CA MET A 88 -6.73 3.27 -2.68
C MET A 88 -5.22 3.08 -2.56
N GLN A 89 -4.68 2.86 -1.36
CA GLN A 89 -3.25 2.55 -1.21
C GLN A 89 -2.85 1.27 -1.95
N ALA A 90 -3.70 0.23 -1.95
CA ALA A 90 -3.46 -0.97 -2.76
C ALA A 90 -3.39 -0.64 -4.27
N PHE A 91 -4.33 0.15 -4.78
CA PHE A 91 -4.33 0.64 -6.16
C PHE A 91 -3.08 1.46 -6.47
N MET A 92 -2.71 2.40 -5.60
CA MET A 92 -1.56 3.29 -5.79
C MET A 92 -0.24 2.54 -5.82
N ILE A 93 -0.06 1.53 -4.96
CA ILE A 93 1.11 0.65 -5.02
C ILE A 93 1.15 -0.08 -6.37
N GLY A 94 0.00 -0.60 -6.85
CA GLY A 94 -0.10 -1.22 -8.17
C GLY A 94 0.23 -0.26 -9.32
N ASN A 95 -0.17 1.01 -9.19
CA ASN A 95 0.08 2.07 -10.15
C ASN A 95 1.55 2.53 -10.21
N GLY A 96 2.38 2.09 -9.25
CA GLY A 96 3.81 2.43 -9.19
C GLY A 96 4.15 3.56 -8.21
N ASN A 97 3.20 3.97 -7.36
CA ASN A 97 3.45 4.94 -6.30
C ASN A 97 4.04 4.27 -5.06
N TYR A 98 5.35 4.05 -5.08
CA TYR A 98 6.10 3.43 -3.98
C TYR A 98 6.48 4.45 -2.89
N SER A 99 5.48 5.01 -2.20
CA SER A 99 5.70 5.83 -1.01
C SER A 99 5.78 4.95 0.25
N PRO A 100 6.73 5.20 1.18
CA PRO A 100 6.76 4.51 2.47
C PRO A 100 5.42 4.59 3.22
N ALA A 101 4.74 5.74 3.15
CA ALA A 101 3.43 5.93 3.78
C ALA A 101 2.36 5.00 3.18
N SER A 102 2.31 4.90 1.85
CA SER A 102 1.37 4.01 1.15
C SER A 102 1.57 2.54 1.54
N PHE A 103 2.83 2.09 1.63
CA PHE A 103 3.13 0.72 2.08
C PHE A 103 2.74 0.50 3.54
N LEU A 104 3.03 1.43 4.44
CA LEU A 104 2.68 1.29 5.85
C LEU A 104 1.16 1.20 6.06
N ILE A 105 0.41 2.12 5.46
CA ILE A 105 -1.07 2.14 5.55
C ILE A 105 -1.65 0.86 4.94
N PHE A 106 -1.16 0.45 3.77
CA PHE A 106 -1.63 -0.78 3.12
C PHE A 106 -1.31 -2.02 3.95
N MET A 107 -0.09 -2.16 4.48
CA MET A 107 0.30 -3.31 5.29
C MET A 107 -0.51 -3.38 6.59
N PHE A 108 -0.69 -2.25 7.26
CA PHE A 108 -1.54 -2.15 8.45
C PHE A 108 -2.97 -2.60 8.14
N GLY A 109 -3.55 -2.10 7.04
CA GLY A 109 -4.88 -2.47 6.59
C GLY A 109 -5.00 -3.94 6.17
N ALA A 110 -4.01 -4.47 5.44
CA ALA A 110 -3.98 -5.85 4.98
C ALA A 110 -3.93 -6.83 6.16
N VAL A 111 -3.17 -6.54 7.21
CA VAL A 111 -3.13 -7.38 8.42
C VAL A 111 -4.48 -7.38 9.16
N LEU A 112 -5.16 -6.23 9.23
CA LEU A 112 -6.40 -6.08 9.99
C LEU A 112 -7.67 -6.47 9.21
N LEU A 113 -7.61 -6.53 7.88
CA LEU A 113 -8.76 -6.81 6.99
C LEU A 113 -8.50 -8.00 6.05
N PRO A 114 -8.33 -9.22 6.58
CA PRO A 114 -8.14 -10.43 5.76
C PRO A 114 -9.34 -10.73 4.85
N ASP A 115 -10.54 -10.30 5.23
CA ASP A 115 -11.76 -10.46 4.44
C ASP A 115 -11.77 -9.63 3.15
N LEU A 116 -10.91 -8.62 3.04
CA LEU A 116 -10.83 -7.74 1.87
C LEU A 116 -9.61 -8.01 0.98
N TRP A 117 -8.82 -9.05 1.24
CA TRP A 117 -7.62 -9.35 0.44
C TRP A 117 -7.90 -9.53 -1.05
N LEU A 118 -9.01 -10.19 -1.40
CA LEU A 118 -9.43 -10.33 -2.79
C LEU A 118 -9.75 -8.97 -3.43
N THR A 119 -10.34 -8.05 -2.66
CA THR A 119 -10.64 -6.68 -3.10
C THR A 119 -9.34 -5.89 -3.27
N PHE A 120 -8.43 -5.95 -2.29
CA PHE A 120 -7.12 -5.31 -2.39
C PHE A 120 -6.30 -5.81 -3.58
N TYR A 121 -6.35 -7.11 -3.86
CA TYR A 121 -5.67 -7.68 -5.02
C TYR A 121 -6.28 -7.18 -6.33
N LYS A 122 -7.61 -7.05 -6.42
CA LYS A 122 -8.29 -6.46 -7.58
C LYS A 122 -7.90 -5.00 -7.75
N ASP A 123 -7.92 -4.21 -6.67
CA ASP A 123 -7.56 -2.79 -6.69
C ASP A 123 -6.09 -2.60 -7.10
N PHE A 124 -5.17 -3.41 -6.56
CA PHE A 124 -3.76 -3.46 -6.99
C PHE A 124 -3.62 -3.79 -8.48
N ARG A 125 -4.32 -4.82 -8.96
CA ARG A 125 -4.27 -5.22 -10.37
C ARG A 125 -4.83 -4.15 -11.29
N ASN A 126 -5.87 -3.43 -10.87
CA ASN A 126 -6.40 -2.28 -11.59
C ASN A 126 -5.37 -1.15 -11.64
N GLY A 127 -4.67 -0.89 -10.53
CA GLY A 127 -3.53 0.03 -10.46
C GLY A 127 -2.42 -0.34 -11.46
N CYS A 128 -2.07 -1.61 -11.58
CA CYS A 128 -1.06 -2.08 -12.55
C CYS A 128 -1.47 -1.94 -14.01
N LYS A 129 -2.75 -1.69 -14.29
CA LYS A 129 -3.28 -1.51 -15.65
C LYS A 129 -3.58 -0.05 -15.98
N SER A 130 -3.51 0.84 -14.99
CA SER A 130 -3.86 2.24 -15.16
C SER A 130 -2.64 3.10 -15.48
N LYS A 131 -2.88 4.26 -16.09
CA LYS A 131 -1.82 5.24 -16.36
C LYS A 131 -1.14 5.64 -15.05
N PRO A 132 0.21 5.73 -14.99
CA PRO A 132 0.88 6.24 -13.80
C PRO A 132 0.40 7.66 -13.45
N ILE A 133 -0.18 7.83 -12.26
CA ILE A 133 -0.75 9.09 -11.76
C ILE A 133 0.02 9.64 -10.55
N LYS A 134 1.20 9.11 -10.26
CA LYS A 134 2.04 9.56 -9.14
C LYS A 134 2.38 11.06 -9.23
N SER A 135 2.62 11.57 -10.44
CA SER A 135 3.07 12.94 -10.70
C SER A 135 1.93 13.94 -10.92
N TRP A 136 0.67 13.50 -10.87
CA TRP A 136 -0.46 14.38 -11.15
C TRP A 136 -0.73 15.28 -9.95
N THR A 137 -0.86 16.58 -10.19
CA THR A 137 -1.16 17.58 -9.17
C THR A 137 -2.45 18.33 -9.47
N ILE A 138 -3.01 19.00 -8.47
CA ILE A 138 -4.25 19.76 -8.63
C ILE A 138 -4.05 20.91 -9.62
N GLU A 139 -2.91 21.60 -9.56
CA GLU A 139 -2.62 22.79 -10.36
C GLU A 139 -2.66 22.51 -11.87
N GLU A 140 -2.23 21.31 -12.28
CA GLU A 140 -2.19 20.92 -13.70
C GLU A 140 -3.55 20.41 -14.20
N TYR A 141 -4.31 19.72 -13.34
CA TYR A 141 -5.48 18.93 -13.76
C TYR A 141 -6.83 19.47 -13.26
N ALA A 142 -6.87 20.45 -12.36
CA ALA A 142 -8.11 20.96 -11.76
C ALA A 142 -9.13 21.47 -12.78
N HIS A 143 -8.67 22.11 -13.85
CA HIS A 143 -9.54 22.67 -14.90
C HIS A 143 -10.02 21.63 -15.92
N CYS A 144 -9.47 20.41 -15.88
CA CYS A 144 -9.85 19.35 -16.81
C CYS A 144 -11.13 18.66 -16.35
N ASN A 145 -11.88 18.10 -17.30
CA ASN A 145 -13.09 17.34 -16.99
C ASN A 145 -12.74 16.02 -16.29
N THR A 146 -13.37 15.74 -15.15
CA THR A 146 -13.09 14.57 -14.32
C THR A 146 -13.35 13.26 -15.05
N SER A 147 -14.44 13.19 -15.82
CA SER A 147 -14.83 11.96 -16.54
C SER A 147 -13.80 11.61 -17.62
N THR A 148 -13.31 12.61 -18.35
CA THR A 148 -12.25 12.45 -19.35
C THR A 148 -10.94 11.99 -18.72
N LEU A 149 -10.53 12.61 -17.60
CA LEU A 149 -9.31 12.22 -16.90
C LEU A 149 -9.40 10.78 -16.37
N ARG A 150 -10.55 10.41 -15.79
CA ARG A 150 -10.79 9.05 -15.31
C ARG A 150 -10.72 8.04 -16.46
N GLU A 151 -11.30 8.37 -17.61
CA GLU A 151 -11.22 7.54 -18.81
C GLU A 151 -9.77 7.34 -19.27
N ILE A 152 -8.97 8.42 -19.31
CA ILE A 152 -7.54 8.36 -19.67
C ILE A 152 -6.74 7.44 -18.73
N VAL A 153 -7.07 7.47 -17.44
CA VAL A 153 -6.39 6.64 -16.44
C VAL A 153 -6.78 5.17 -16.57
N LEU A 154 -8.06 4.87 -16.79
CA LEU A 154 -8.60 3.51 -16.80
C LEU A 154 -8.44 2.79 -18.14
N ASN A 155 -8.59 3.49 -19.27
CA ASN A 155 -8.46 2.94 -20.62
C ASN A 155 -7.01 2.94 -21.12
N TYR A 156 -6.05 2.97 -20.19
CA TYR A 156 -4.63 2.96 -20.51
C TYR A 156 -4.22 1.61 -21.13
N SER A 157 -3.86 1.62 -22.42
CA SER A 157 -3.35 0.43 -23.10
C SER A 157 -1.95 0.09 -22.58
N THR A 158 -1.85 -1.04 -21.90
CA THR A 158 -0.65 -1.53 -21.20
C THR A 158 0.38 -2.05 -22.19
N SER A 159 1.09 -1.15 -22.89
CA SER A 159 2.23 -1.52 -23.74
C SER A 159 3.54 -1.57 -22.94
N LYS A 160 3.66 -0.84 -21.83
CA LYS A 160 4.98 -0.68 -21.17
C LYS A 160 4.90 -0.25 -19.71
N GLN A 161 4.15 -0.95 -18.87
CA GLN A 161 4.30 -0.78 -17.42
C GLN A 161 5.29 -1.82 -16.93
N ASN A 162 6.36 -1.34 -16.28
CA ASN A 162 7.41 -2.15 -15.69
C ASN A 162 6.73 -3.13 -14.72
N GLN A 163 6.53 -4.38 -15.15
CA GLN A 163 6.00 -5.43 -14.28
C GLN A 163 6.84 -5.37 -13.01
N PHE A 164 6.18 -5.13 -11.86
CA PHE A 164 6.83 -5.24 -10.56
C PHE A 164 7.68 -6.50 -10.62
N ASN A 165 9.00 -6.37 -10.54
CA ASN A 165 9.89 -7.46 -10.88
C ASN A 165 9.72 -8.51 -9.79
N MET A 166 8.78 -9.43 -10.00
CA MET A 166 8.38 -10.45 -9.04
C MET A 166 9.61 -11.25 -8.61
N ASN A 167 10.56 -11.41 -9.54
CA ASN A 167 11.83 -12.05 -9.25
C ASN A 167 12.68 -11.23 -8.26
N SER A 168 12.71 -9.90 -8.33
CA SER A 168 13.38 -9.06 -7.32
C SER A 168 12.69 -9.12 -5.97
N LEU A 169 11.34 -9.12 -5.94
CA LEU A 169 10.59 -9.22 -4.68
C LEU A 169 10.80 -10.57 -4.00
N VAL A 170 10.68 -11.67 -4.76
CA VAL A 170 10.91 -13.03 -4.26
C VAL A 170 12.37 -13.20 -3.81
N LYS A 171 13.35 -12.62 -4.53
CA LYS A 171 14.75 -12.59 -4.08
C LYS A 171 14.90 -11.87 -2.74
N ALA A 172 14.35 -10.66 -2.62
CA ALA A 172 14.43 -9.89 -1.37
C ALA A 172 13.80 -10.65 -0.20
N GLY A 173 12.59 -11.18 -0.39
CA GLY A 173 11.91 -12.00 0.62
C GLY A 173 12.72 -13.24 1.02
N ALA A 174 13.33 -13.92 0.06
CA ALA A 174 14.17 -15.08 0.32
C ALA A 174 15.44 -14.73 1.12
N TYR A 175 16.13 -13.64 0.79
CA TYR A 175 17.28 -13.16 1.57
C TYR A 175 16.88 -12.78 3.00
N VAL A 176 15.75 -12.09 3.18
CA VAL A 176 15.23 -11.74 4.52
C VAL A 176 14.89 -13.00 5.32
N ALA A 177 14.25 -13.99 4.72
CA ALA A 177 13.95 -15.27 5.37
C ALA A 177 15.22 -16.03 5.79
N ILE A 178 16.22 -16.10 4.91
CA ILE A 178 17.52 -16.70 5.23
C ILE A 178 18.18 -15.96 6.39
N PHE A 179 18.22 -14.63 6.34
CA PHE A 179 18.84 -13.81 7.38
C PHE A 179 18.14 -13.99 8.73
N LEU A 180 16.82 -13.80 8.80
CA LEU A 180 16.06 -13.92 10.05
C LEU A 180 16.08 -15.35 10.60
N GLY A 181 15.97 -16.37 9.73
CA GLY A 181 16.06 -17.78 10.14
C GLY A 181 17.44 -18.13 10.70
N SER A 182 18.51 -17.69 10.02
CA SER A 182 19.89 -17.93 10.46
C SER A 182 20.22 -17.17 11.74
N PHE A 183 19.80 -15.91 11.83
CA PHE A 183 19.96 -15.07 13.02
C PHE A 183 19.21 -15.66 14.22
N GLY A 184 17.97 -16.13 14.03
CA GLY A 184 17.20 -16.82 15.06
C GLY A 184 17.88 -18.10 15.55
N MET A 185 18.45 -18.90 14.66
CA MET A 185 19.25 -20.07 15.04
C MET A 185 20.50 -19.69 15.85
N LEU A 186 21.25 -18.68 15.41
CA LEU A 186 22.44 -18.19 16.12
C LEU A 186 22.09 -17.68 17.53
N PHE A 187 20.97 -16.96 17.66
CA PHE A 187 20.47 -16.49 18.94
C PHE A 187 20.14 -17.63 19.91
N CYS A 188 19.68 -18.77 19.40
CA CYS A 188 19.34 -19.95 20.21
C CYS A 188 20.56 -20.78 20.66
N LEU A 189 21.72 -20.64 20.00
CA LEU A 189 22.90 -21.47 20.27
C LEU A 189 23.34 -21.50 21.74
N PRO A 190 23.43 -20.38 22.47
CA PRO A 190 23.85 -20.40 23.88
C PRO A 190 22.92 -21.22 24.78
N PHE A 191 21.62 -21.22 24.45
CA PHE A 191 20.57 -21.86 25.26
C PHE A 191 20.40 -23.35 24.94
N LEU A 192 20.81 -23.79 23.74
CA LEU A 192 20.82 -25.21 23.36
C LEU A 192 21.80 -26.06 24.19
N PHE A 193 22.75 -25.42 24.87
CA PHE A 193 23.69 -26.07 25.78
C PHE A 193 23.38 -25.79 27.25
N SER A 194 22.23 -25.18 27.56
CA SER A 194 21.78 -24.96 28.94
C SER A 194 21.41 -26.29 29.60
N SER A 195 21.75 -26.43 30.88
CA SER A 195 21.33 -27.56 31.72
C SER A 195 19.86 -27.45 32.19
N ASN A 196 19.23 -26.31 31.97
CA ASN A 196 17.81 -26.09 32.27
C ASN A 196 16.94 -26.57 31.10
N LEU A 197 16.02 -27.49 31.38
CA LEU A 197 15.11 -28.07 30.40
C LEU A 197 14.20 -27.01 29.75
N ALA A 198 13.79 -25.97 30.49
CA ALA A 198 12.98 -24.89 29.96
C ALA A 198 13.72 -24.08 28.89
N ASP A 199 15.01 -23.80 29.11
CA ASP A 199 15.86 -23.08 28.15
C ASP A 199 16.14 -23.95 26.91
N LEU A 200 16.40 -25.24 27.13
CA LEU A 200 16.67 -26.19 26.05
C LEU A 200 15.45 -26.35 25.13
N VAL A 201 14.25 -26.54 25.69
CA VAL A 201 13.00 -26.65 24.93
C VAL A 201 12.65 -25.31 24.28
N GLY A 202 12.79 -24.21 25.03
CA GLY A 202 12.54 -22.85 24.57
C GLY A 202 13.43 -22.42 23.41
N ALA A 203 14.67 -22.92 23.34
CA ALA A 203 15.61 -22.66 22.25
C ALA A 203 15.53 -23.69 21.11
N GLY A 204 15.18 -24.95 21.41
CA GLY A 204 15.07 -26.03 20.43
C GLY A 204 14.01 -25.79 19.36
N PHE A 205 12.79 -25.41 19.76
CA PHE A 205 11.71 -25.17 18.80
C PHE A 205 12.00 -23.99 17.85
N PRO A 206 12.44 -22.80 18.33
CA PRO A 206 12.81 -21.70 17.45
C PRO A 206 14.03 -22.02 16.58
N PHE A 207 14.99 -22.82 17.06
CA PHE A 207 16.13 -23.26 16.23
C PHE A 207 15.66 -24.08 15.03
N ILE A 208 14.80 -25.08 15.24
CA ILE A 208 14.22 -25.88 14.15
C ILE A 208 13.37 -24.99 13.22
N GLY A 209 12.54 -24.11 13.79
CA GLY A 209 11.74 -23.16 13.01
C GLY A 209 12.60 -22.24 12.14
N GLY A 210 13.70 -21.73 12.68
CA GLY A 210 14.69 -20.92 11.96
C GLY A 210 15.35 -21.69 10.81
N ALA A 211 15.68 -22.97 11.02
CA ALA A 211 16.23 -23.84 9.98
C ALA A 211 15.25 -24.04 8.82
N VAL A 212 13.97 -24.28 9.13
CA VAL A 212 12.91 -24.44 8.12
C VAL A 212 12.72 -23.15 7.31
N ILE A 213 12.68 -21.99 7.97
CA ILE A 213 12.51 -20.69 7.30
C ILE A 213 13.71 -20.37 6.41
N ALA A 214 14.94 -20.58 6.91
CA ALA A 214 16.15 -20.35 6.13
C ALA A 214 16.24 -21.31 4.92
N GLY A 215 15.89 -22.58 5.11
CA GLY A 215 15.81 -23.58 4.05
C GLY A 215 14.79 -23.21 2.97
N ALA A 216 13.60 -22.75 3.36
CA ALA A 216 12.58 -22.28 2.43
C ALA A 216 13.07 -21.10 1.57
N GLY A 217 13.81 -20.15 2.18
CA GLY A 217 14.45 -19.06 1.45
C GLY A 217 15.48 -19.53 0.43
N LEU A 218 16.34 -20.50 0.80
CA LEU A 218 17.32 -21.09 -0.13
C LEU A 218 16.64 -21.80 -1.31
N ILE A 219 15.57 -22.56 -1.05
CA ILE A 219 14.78 -23.23 -2.10
C ILE A 219 14.17 -22.20 -3.05
N ALA A 220 13.63 -21.09 -2.52
CA ALA A 220 13.08 -20.01 -3.35
C ALA A 220 14.14 -19.38 -4.27
N LEU A 221 15.35 -19.12 -3.76
CA LEU A 221 16.46 -18.62 -4.58
C LEU A 221 16.91 -19.63 -5.64
N SER A 222 16.97 -20.93 -5.29
CA SER A 222 17.30 -22.01 -6.22
C SER A 222 16.30 -22.09 -7.38
N ASN A 223 15.00 -22.05 -7.07
CA ASN A 223 13.94 -22.07 -8.07
C ASN A 223 14.00 -20.85 -8.99
N LEU A 224 14.26 -19.65 -8.44
CA LEU A 224 14.46 -18.43 -9.23
C LEU A 224 15.66 -18.52 -10.17
N ALA A 225 16.78 -19.11 -9.71
CA ALA A 225 17.96 -19.31 -10.55
C ALA A 225 17.67 -20.29 -11.69
N LYS A 226 16.96 -21.39 -11.42
CA LYS A 226 16.54 -22.36 -12.43
C LYS A 226 15.63 -21.71 -13.48
N HIS A 227 14.61 -20.97 -13.05
CA HIS A 227 13.65 -20.35 -13.97
C HIS A 227 14.30 -19.27 -14.85
N ARG A 228 15.24 -18.48 -14.32
CA ARG A 228 16.03 -17.53 -15.11
C ARG A 228 16.87 -18.23 -16.19
N LYS A 229 17.47 -19.38 -15.87
CA LYS A 229 18.27 -20.15 -16.82
C LYS A 229 17.41 -20.73 -17.94
N GLU A 230 16.23 -21.25 -17.62
CA GLU A 230 15.26 -21.74 -18.61
C GLU A 230 14.78 -20.62 -19.56
N GLN A 231 14.50 -19.42 -19.02
CA GLN A 231 14.12 -18.26 -19.84
C GLN A 231 15.23 -17.83 -20.81
N GLN A 232 16.50 -17.81 -20.36
CA GLN A 232 17.64 -17.45 -21.20
C GLN A 232 17.84 -18.43 -22.37
N VAL A 233 17.62 -19.73 -22.14
CA VAL A 233 17.71 -20.76 -23.17
C VAL A 233 16.56 -20.67 -24.17
N ALA A 234 15.35 -20.30 -23.73
CA ALA A 234 14.19 -20.16 -24.61
C ALA A 234 14.22 -18.89 -25.48
N THR A 235 15.00 -17.88 -25.11
CA THR A 235 15.17 -16.61 -25.86
C THR A 235 16.42 -16.56 -26.74
N ALA A 236 17.28 -17.59 -26.70
CA ALA A 236 18.49 -17.73 -27.50
C ALA A 236 18.24 -18.64 -28.71
#